data_AF-A0A8I2AJV1-F1
#
_entry.id   AF-A0A8I2AJV1-F1
#
_cell.length_a   1.000
_cell.length_b   1.000
_cell.length_c   1.000
_cell.angle_alpha   90.00
_cell.angle_beta   90.00
_cell.angle_gamma   90.00
#
_symmetry.space_group_name_H-M   'P 1'
#
loop_
_entity.id
_entity.type
_entity.pdbx_description
1 polymer ?
#
loop_
_entity_poly.entity_id
_entity_poly.type
_entity_poly.pdbx_seq_one_letter_code
_entity_poly.pdbx_strand_id
1 'polypeptide(L)' 'MLLVSCGSTKEVLIPVQSPPIPAQLTADCPQPDIPENVDWGDMPQLLVDAMNSIAKCNLDKKAIREIEQQRASN' A
#
# COMPACT_ATOMS: atom_id res chain seq x y z
N MET A 1 -32.07 52.12 7.38
CA MET A 1 -31.34 51.35 8.41
C MET A 1 -31.54 49.87 8.12
N LEU A 2 -30.48 49.16 7.72
CA LEU A 2 -30.48 47.70 7.62
C LEU A 2 -29.32 47.21 8.50
N LEU A 3 -29.68 46.69 9.66
CA LEU A 3 -28.76 46.08 10.62
C LEU A 3 -28.43 44.68 10.12
N VAL A 4 -27.34 44.53 9.37
CA VAL A 4 -26.75 43.21 9.11
C VAL A 4 -25.98 42.80 10.36
N SER A 5 -26.56 41.84 11.09
CA SER A 5 -25.97 41.19 12.26
C SER A 5 -24.67 40.48 11.87
N CYS A 6 -23.61 40.71 12.65
CA CYS A 6 -22.33 40.04 12.56
C CYS A 6 -22.46 38.60 13.08
N GLY A 7 -22.94 37.69 12.23
CA GLY A 7 -22.93 36.26 12.50
C GLY A 7 -21.63 35.64 12.01
N SER A 8 -20.72 35.27 12.91
CA SER A 8 -19.58 34.44 12.54
C SER A 8 -20.05 32.99 12.40
N THR A 9 -19.99 32.46 11.18
CA THR A 9 -20.13 31.01 10.95
C THR A 9 -18.85 30.32 11.41
N LYS A 10 -18.92 29.52 12.47
CA LYS A 10 -17.81 28.63 12.83
C LYS A 10 -17.64 27.59 11.73
N GLU A 11 -16.47 27.55 11.11
CA GLU A 11 -16.12 26.45 10.20
C GLU A 11 -16.04 25.15 11.00
N VAL A 12 -16.84 24.17 10.59
CA VAL A 12 -16.77 22.80 11.10
C VAL A 12 -15.89 22.01 10.15
N LEU A 13 -14.71 21.61 10.62
CA LEU A 13 -13.85 20.70 9.87
C LEU A 13 -14.46 19.31 9.91
N ILE A 14 -14.89 18.82 8.75
CA ILE A 14 -15.37 17.44 8.59
C ILE A 14 -14.14 16.58 8.28
N PRO A 15 -13.87 15.51 9.06
CA PRO A 15 -12.78 14.61 8.75
C PRO A 15 -13.04 13.95 7.39
N VAL A 16 -12.07 14.07 6.49
CA VAL A 16 -12.15 13.45 5.16
C VAL A 16 -11.89 11.96 5.30
N GLN A 17 -12.77 11.14 4.74
CA GLN A 17 -12.55 9.70 4.66
C GLN A 17 -11.33 9.43 3.76
N SER A 18 -10.34 8.73 4.29
CA SER A 18 -9.17 8.32 3.51
C SER A 18 -9.59 7.38 2.37
N PRO A 19 -9.05 7.55 1.15
CA PRO A 19 -9.44 6.78 -0.01
C PRO A 19 -9.17 5.27 0.18
N PRO A 20 -9.94 4.39 -0.48
CA PRO A 20 -9.69 2.96 -0.41
C PRO A 20 -8.30 2.62 -0.95
N ILE A 21 -7.68 1.58 -0.39
CA ILE A 21 -6.39 1.10 -0.90
C ILE A 21 -6.53 0.62 -2.36
N PRO A 22 -5.59 1.00 -3.24
CA PRO A 22 -5.51 0.43 -4.58
C PRO A 22 -5.41 -1.10 -4.55
N ALA A 23 -6.23 -1.79 -5.34
CA ALA A 23 -6.26 -3.25 -5.38
C ALA A 23 -4.90 -3.88 -5.74
N GLN A 24 -4.06 -3.17 -6.51
CA GLN A 24 -2.71 -3.62 -6.86
C GLN A 24 -1.81 -3.79 -5.63
N LEU A 25 -2.02 -2.95 -4.60
CA LEU A 25 -1.27 -3.02 -3.35
C LEU A 25 -1.71 -4.18 -2.45
N THR A 26 -2.87 -4.80 -2.69
CA THR A 26 -3.36 -5.96 -1.93
C THR A 26 -3.40 -7.26 -2.75
N ALA A 27 -3.12 -7.20 -4.05
CA ALA A 27 -3.00 -8.37 -4.92
C ALA A 27 -1.97 -9.39 -4.40
N ASP A 28 -2.03 -10.63 -4.89
CA ASP A 28 -1.04 -11.64 -4.53
C ASP A 28 0.37 -11.25 -4.99
N CYS A 29 1.39 -11.81 -4.33
CA CYS A 29 2.77 -11.58 -4.73
C CYS A 29 3.00 -12.14 -6.13
N PRO A 30 3.56 -11.34 -7.07
CA PRO A 30 3.85 -11.82 -8.40
C PRO A 30 4.87 -12.96 -8.31
N GLN A 31 4.68 -13.98 -9.15
CA GLN A 31 5.66 -15.03 -9.28
C GLN A 31 6.93 -14.44 -9.93
N PRO A 32 8.12 -14.75 -9.43
CA PRO A 32 9.36 -14.33 -10.08
C PRO A 32 9.43 -14.90 -11.49
N ASP A 33 9.90 -14.08 -12.44
CA ASP A 33 10.13 -14.50 -13.81
C ASP A 33 11.26 -15.52 -13.86
N ILE A 34 10.94 -16.74 -14.26
CA ILE A 34 11.91 -17.81 -14.45
C ILE A 34 12.23 -17.90 -15.95
N PRO A 35 13.49 -17.71 -16.36
CA PRO A 35 13.87 -17.82 -17.77
C PRO A 35 13.69 -19.25 -18.28
N GLU A 36 13.28 -19.39 -19.54
CA GLU A 36 13.04 -20.69 -20.18
C GLU A 36 14.32 -21.52 -20.31
N ASN A 37 15.47 -20.85 -20.48
CA ASN A 37 16.78 -21.46 -20.51
C ASN A 37 17.63 -20.82 -19.41
N VAL A 38 18.16 -21.65 -18.51
CA VAL A 38 19.11 -21.25 -17.47
C VAL A 38 20.22 -22.28 -17.41
N ASP A 39 21.46 -21.81 -17.39
CA ASP A 39 22.60 -22.69 -17.16
C ASP A 39 22.62 -23.11 -15.70
N TRP A 40 23.03 -24.35 -15.42
CA TRP A 40 23.12 -24.87 -14.05
C TRP A 40 23.98 -24.00 -13.13
N GLY A 41 24.99 -23.30 -13.69
CA GLY A 41 25.84 -22.37 -12.96
C GLY A 41 25.12 -21.11 -12.47
N ASP A 42 24.05 -20.70 -13.14
CA ASP A 42 23.30 -19.48 -12.83
C ASP A 42 22.11 -19.75 -11.88
N MET A 43 21.73 -21.03 -11.72
CA MET A 43 20.63 -21.48 -10.86
C MET A 43 20.71 -20.96 -9.40
N PRO A 44 21.89 -20.89 -8.75
CA PRO A 44 21.98 -20.34 -7.40
C PRO A 44 21.59 -18.85 -7.34
N GLN A 45 22.00 -18.06 -8.33
CA GLN A 45 21.66 -16.64 -8.37
C GLN A 45 20.16 -16.45 -8.64
N LEU A 46 19.62 -17.23 -9.58
CA LEU A 46 18.18 -17.24 -9.86
C LEU A 46 17.35 -17.58 -8.60
N LEU A 47 17.79 -18.55 -7.80
CA LEU A 47 17.13 -18.89 -6.54
C LEU A 47 17.17 -17.72 -5.55
N VAL A 48 18.32 -17.06 -5.40
CA VAL A 48 18.48 -15.90 -4.52
C VAL A 48 17.54 -14.77 -4.97
N ASP A 49 17.50 -14.47 -6.26
CA ASP A 49 16.66 -13.40 -6.81
C ASP A 49 15.17 -13.71 -6.61
N ALA A 50 14.75 -14.95 -6.88
CA ALA A 50 13.40 -15.41 -6.64
C ALA A 50 13.02 -15.30 -5.16
N MET A 51 13.87 -15.77 -4.24
CA MET A 51 13.63 -15.68 -2.79
C MET A 51 13.54 -14.23 -2.31
N ASN A 52 14.42 -13.35 -2.80
CA ASN A 52 14.43 -11.94 -2.46
C ASN A 52 13.15 -11.22 -2.93
N SER A 53 12.67 -11.53 -4.14
CA SER A 53 11.42 -10.96 -4.67
C SER A 53 10.22 -11.30 -3.78
N ILE A 54 10.13 -12.56 -3.34
CA ILE A 54 9.07 -13.05 -2.46
C ILE A 54 9.19 -12.40 -1.07
N ALA A 55 10.40 -12.37 -0.50
CA ALA A 55 10.65 -11.76 0.80
C ALA A 55 10.26 -10.27 0.81
N LYS A 56 10.66 -9.53 -0.23
CA LYS A 56 10.32 -8.12 -0.40
C LYS A 56 8.81 -7.92 -0.48
N CYS A 57 8.14 -8.67 -1.35
CA CYS A 57 6.69 -8.56 -1.47
C CYS A 57 5.97 -8.84 -0.14
N ASN A 58 6.36 -9.90 0.57
CA ASN A 58 5.75 -10.25 1.86
C ASN A 58 5.92 -9.13 2.91
N LEU A 59 7.09 -8.50 2.94
CA LEU A 59 7.36 -7.36 3.82
C LEU A 59 6.47 -6.16 3.47
N ASP A 60 6.38 -5.82 2.18
CA ASP A 60 5.56 -4.72 1.70
C ASP A 60 4.07 -4.96 2.03
N LYS A 61 3.56 -6.19 1.84
CA LYS A 61 2.17 -6.56 2.20
C LYS A 61 1.92 -6.50 3.70
N LYS A 62 2.90 -6.90 4.52
CA LYS A 62 2.79 -6.78 5.98
C LYS A 62 2.65 -5.30 6.38
N ALA A 63 3.51 -4.43 5.86
CA ALA A 63 3.46 -3.00 6.15
C ALA A 63 2.11 -2.38 5.74
N ILE A 64 1.58 -2.76 4.57
CA ILE A 64 0.26 -2.30 4.10
C ILE A 64 -0.85 -2.73 5.08
N ARG A 65 -0.83 -3.97 5.56
CA ARG A 65 -1.82 -4.46 6.55
C ARG A 65 -1.74 -3.68 7.86
N GLU A 66 -0.53 -3.40 8.34
CA GLU A 66 -0.32 -2.62 9.56
C GLU A 66 -0.84 -1.18 9.42
N ILE A 67 -0.60 -0.54 8.28
CA ILE A 67 -1.12 0.80 7.97
C ILE A 67 -2.65 0.81 7.93
N GLU A 68 -3.28 -0.19 7.31
CA GLU A 68 -4.74 -0.27 7.27
C GLU A 68 -5.36 -0.56 8.64
N GLN A 69 -4.70 -1.38 9.45
CA GLN A 69 -5.12 -1.59 10.85
C GLN A 69 -5.08 -0.28 11.64
N GLN A 70 -4.03 0.52 11.48
CA GLN A 70 -3.93 1.84 12.12
C GLN A 70 -5.01 2.81 11.62
N ARG A 71 -5.31 2.80 10.32
CA ARG A 71 -6.39 3.61 9.73
C ARG A 71 -7.77 3.22 10.24
N ALA A 72 -8.00 1.93 10.50
CA ALA A 72 -9.27 1.45 11.05
C ALA A 72 -9.43 1.74 12.55
N SER A 73 -8.34 1.98 13.27
CA SER A 73 -8.35 2.31 14.70
C SER A 73 -8.44 3.81 15.04
N ASN A 74 -8.31 4.68 14.03
CA ASN A 74 -8.45 6.14 14.15
C ASN A 74 -9.85 6.58 13.70
#